data_AF-A0A5B1QX91-F1
#
_entry.id   AF-A0A5B1QX91-F1
#
_cell.length_a   1.000
_cell.length_b   1.000
_cell.length_c   1.000
_cell.angle_alpha   90.00
_cell.angle_beta   90.00
_cell.angle_gamma   90.00
#
_symmetry.space_group_name_H-M   'P 1'
#
loop_
_entity.id
_entity.type
_entity.pdbx_description
1 polymer ?
#
loop_
_entity_poly.entity_id
_entity_poly.type
_entity_poly.pdbx_seq_one_letter_code
_entity_poly.pdbx_strand_id
1 'polypeptide(L)'
;MASPTIPVALAPSAGFCIKTASLDAGTYNAGSATAAGRAIAVPRGLKIFVNVAWDKNVPPPPDGSEDAIQRAMDGQDPDNLNPEGWFVPVIVSPGREDKDKAGKPSLVFDCVYNSTLKSRTLKDAAFKTFLIELALQRIEAQTNLHLSRTIGTPNIASKGALTKRTAHVPAALFPPAHPLHQSAPAKPLIEELPAPTAPSPPPGPKKGILKNSASSSPSPSALASPGPEADRGADAEETGLETPAWSWAHDGPSLRITVQLPKLTRALIPQTTLDLEPRVLHLHVPGLYRLHVDVGAGDAAIQRAAFVAGAGPGAADMALMLKRARDFDVEGARAEWRVAEGRLVVYA
;
A
#
# COMPACT_ATOMS: atom_id res chain seq x y z
N MET A 1 7.50 13.67 -4.34
CA MET A 1 6.64 14.36 -5.33
C MET A 1 5.71 13.31 -5.94
N ALA A 2 4.49 13.65 -6.35
CA ALA A 2 3.62 12.70 -7.04
C ALA A 2 4.11 12.50 -8.49
N SER A 3 4.22 11.26 -8.95
CA SER A 3 4.62 10.95 -10.33
C SER A 3 3.57 11.44 -11.32
N PRO A 4 3.95 12.03 -12.48
CA PRO A 4 3.00 12.52 -13.47
C PRO A 4 2.14 11.37 -14.01
N THR A 5 0.83 11.58 -14.09
CA THR A 5 -0.13 10.63 -14.68
C THR A 5 -0.70 11.16 -15.98
N ILE A 6 -0.95 10.24 -16.91
CA ILE A 6 -1.40 10.52 -18.27
C ILE A 6 -2.77 9.88 -18.48
N PRO A 7 -3.74 10.59 -19.07
CA PRO A 7 -5.04 10.02 -19.40
C PRO A 7 -4.94 9.07 -20.60
N VAL A 8 -5.38 7.84 -20.41
CA VAL A 8 -5.33 6.75 -21.38
C VAL A 8 -6.75 6.32 -21.72
N ALA A 9 -7.16 6.45 -22.98
CA ALA A 9 -8.45 5.96 -23.46
C ALA A 9 -8.39 4.45 -23.69
N LEU A 10 -9.24 3.69 -23.01
CA LEU A 10 -9.36 2.24 -23.10
C LEU A 10 -10.65 1.85 -23.83
N ALA A 11 -10.54 0.89 -24.75
CA ALA A 11 -11.61 0.14 -25.37
C ALA A 11 -11.32 -1.37 -25.27
N PRO A 12 -11.45 -1.98 -24.06
CA PRO A 12 -10.95 -3.32 -23.79
C PRO A 12 -11.65 -4.41 -24.61
N SER A 13 -10.87 -5.37 -25.10
CA SER A 13 -11.36 -6.59 -25.73
C SER A 13 -11.43 -7.75 -24.72
N ALA A 14 -12.46 -8.58 -24.80
CA ALA A 14 -12.66 -9.66 -23.85
C ALA A 14 -11.62 -10.78 -24.01
N GLY A 15 -11.13 -11.31 -22.88
CA GLY A 15 -10.28 -12.49 -22.80
C GLY A 15 -11.05 -13.67 -22.23
N PHE A 16 -11.17 -13.72 -20.91
CA PHE A 16 -11.93 -14.74 -20.19
C PHE A 16 -12.50 -14.18 -18.88
N CYS A 17 -13.53 -14.84 -18.35
CA CYS A 17 -14.10 -14.52 -17.06
C CYS A 17 -13.72 -15.58 -16.01
N ILE A 18 -13.42 -15.14 -14.79
CA ILE A 18 -13.37 -15.99 -13.60
C ILE A 18 -14.48 -15.58 -12.61
N LYS A 19 -14.81 -16.49 -11.71
CA LYS A 19 -15.80 -16.29 -10.65
C LYS A 19 -15.19 -16.69 -9.31
N THR A 20 -14.98 -15.72 -8.45
CA THR A 20 -14.60 -15.87 -7.04
C THR A 20 -15.81 -15.50 -6.14
N ALA A 21 -15.59 -15.45 -4.83
CA ALA A 21 -16.54 -14.94 -3.85
C ALA A 21 -15.80 -14.16 -2.76
N SER A 22 -16.49 -13.21 -2.12
CA SER A 22 -15.99 -12.53 -0.91
C SER A 22 -15.79 -13.53 0.24
N LEU A 23 -14.66 -13.44 0.94
CA LEU A 23 -14.37 -14.25 2.13
C LEU A 23 -15.03 -13.71 3.40
N ASP A 24 -15.20 -12.39 3.46
CA ASP A 24 -15.75 -11.65 4.60
C ASP A 24 -16.97 -10.81 4.21
N ALA A 25 -17.69 -10.31 5.21
CA ALA A 25 -18.73 -9.31 5.03
C ALA A 25 -18.12 -7.89 5.14
N GLY A 26 -18.52 -6.99 4.26
CA GLY A 26 -18.04 -5.60 4.23
C GLY A 26 -18.88 -4.71 3.32
N THR A 27 -18.32 -3.54 2.99
CA THR A 27 -18.98 -2.54 2.15
C THR A 27 -18.01 -2.10 1.05
N TYR A 28 -18.42 -2.23 -0.21
CA TYR A 28 -17.67 -1.72 -1.36
C TYR A 28 -18.20 -0.34 -1.75
N ASN A 29 -17.32 0.66 -1.80
CA ASN A 29 -17.68 2.01 -2.23
C ASN A 29 -17.51 2.14 -3.76
N ALA A 30 -18.62 2.05 -4.49
CA ALA A 30 -18.62 2.26 -5.94
C ALA A 30 -18.53 3.75 -6.26
N GLY A 31 -17.30 4.26 -6.38
CA GLY A 31 -17.02 5.63 -6.78
C GLY A 31 -15.61 5.79 -7.36
N SER A 32 -15.52 6.61 -8.42
CA SER A 32 -14.29 7.37 -8.68
C SER A 32 -14.09 8.37 -7.53
N ALA A 33 -12.85 8.77 -7.23
CA ALA A 33 -12.51 9.73 -6.17
C ALA A 33 -13.14 11.14 -6.32
N THR A 34 -13.96 11.35 -7.35
CA THR A 34 -14.57 12.62 -7.76
C THR A 34 -16.11 12.64 -7.68
N ALA A 35 -16.76 11.53 -7.30
CA ALA A 35 -18.21 11.46 -7.10
C ALA A 35 -18.53 10.72 -5.80
N ALA A 36 -19.57 11.18 -5.09
CA ALA A 36 -20.03 10.53 -3.86
C ALA A 36 -20.42 9.07 -4.12
N GLY A 37 -19.52 8.15 -3.76
CA GLY A 37 -19.63 6.75 -4.12
C GLY A 37 -20.82 6.07 -3.46
N ARG A 38 -21.58 5.26 -4.21
CA ARG A 38 -22.65 4.44 -3.65
C ARG A 38 -22.01 3.27 -2.88
N ALA A 39 -22.26 3.22 -1.58
CA ALA A 39 -21.92 2.08 -0.75
C ALA A 39 -22.77 0.85 -1.17
N ILE A 40 -22.11 -0.26 -1.49
CA ILE A 40 -22.71 -1.53 -1.85
C ILE A 40 -22.38 -2.54 -0.74
N ALA A 41 -23.39 -3.15 -0.14
CA ALA A 41 -23.18 -4.21 0.84
C ALA A 41 -22.60 -5.46 0.17
N VAL A 42 -21.46 -5.94 0.66
CA VAL A 42 -20.79 -7.16 0.20
C VAL A 42 -20.88 -8.19 1.32
N PRO A 43 -21.94 -9.02 1.37
CA PRO A 43 -22.00 -10.11 2.34
C PRO A 43 -20.92 -11.16 2.05
N ARG A 44 -20.52 -11.93 3.06
CA ARG A 44 -19.66 -13.11 2.90
C ARG A 44 -20.27 -14.08 1.88
N GLY A 45 -19.47 -14.57 0.94
CA GLY A 45 -19.92 -15.46 -0.13
C GLY A 45 -20.66 -14.77 -1.28
N LEU A 46 -20.69 -13.43 -1.35
CA LEU A 46 -21.17 -12.72 -2.55
C LEU A 46 -20.34 -13.14 -3.76
N LYS A 47 -20.99 -13.51 -4.85
CA LYS A 47 -20.31 -13.88 -6.09
C LYS A 47 -19.65 -12.65 -6.72
N ILE A 48 -18.37 -12.76 -7.03
CA ILE A 48 -17.59 -11.71 -7.66
C ILE A 48 -17.03 -12.27 -8.97
N PHE A 49 -17.40 -11.66 -10.09
CA PHE A 49 -16.87 -12.00 -11.40
C PHE A 49 -15.72 -11.07 -11.74
N VAL A 50 -14.64 -11.60 -12.29
CA VAL A 50 -13.51 -10.81 -12.77
C VAL A 50 -13.30 -11.11 -14.25
N ASN A 51 -13.40 -10.08 -15.08
CA ASN A 51 -13.12 -10.17 -16.51
C ASN A 51 -11.67 -9.83 -16.75
N VAL A 52 -10.89 -10.79 -17.25
CA VAL A 52 -9.56 -10.55 -17.77
C VAL A 52 -9.70 -10.08 -19.22
N ALA A 53 -9.30 -8.85 -19.47
CA ALA A 53 -9.47 -8.14 -20.73
C ALA A 53 -8.15 -7.54 -21.24
N TRP A 54 -8.11 -7.23 -22.54
CA TRP A 54 -6.90 -6.81 -23.24
C TRP A 54 -7.11 -5.46 -23.92
N ASP A 55 -6.19 -4.54 -23.71
CA ASP A 55 -6.11 -3.28 -24.45
C ASP A 55 -4.64 -2.96 -24.78
N LYS A 56 -4.37 -2.41 -25.97
CA LYS A 56 -3.01 -2.04 -26.36
C LYS A 56 -2.50 -0.76 -25.68
N ASN A 57 -3.41 0.04 -25.10
CA ASN A 57 -3.10 1.33 -24.49
C ASN A 57 -2.74 1.22 -22.99
N VAL A 58 -3.03 0.10 -22.32
CA VAL A 58 -2.43 -0.23 -21.01
C VAL A 58 -0.91 -0.35 -21.20
N PRO A 59 -0.04 0.14 -20.31
CA PRO A 59 1.40 -0.06 -20.48
C PRO A 59 1.75 -1.55 -20.55
N PRO A 60 2.66 -1.98 -21.44
CA PRO A 60 3.19 -3.33 -21.39
C PRO A 60 4.02 -3.53 -20.11
N PRO A 61 4.26 -4.79 -19.69
CA PRO A 61 5.37 -5.11 -18.79
C PRO A 61 6.70 -4.54 -19.34
N PRO A 62 7.70 -4.28 -18.47
CA PRO A 62 9.05 -4.02 -18.94
C PRO A 62 9.60 -5.26 -19.67
N ASP A 63 10.63 -5.07 -20.49
CA ASP A 63 11.37 -6.19 -21.08
C ASP A 63 12.07 -6.98 -19.96
N GLY A 64 12.05 -8.31 -20.03
CA GLY A 64 12.63 -9.19 -19.02
C GLY A 64 12.98 -10.55 -19.59
N SER A 65 14.00 -11.20 -19.02
CA SER A 65 14.31 -12.60 -19.33
C SER A 65 13.23 -13.54 -18.81
N GLU A 66 13.15 -14.76 -19.37
CA GLU A 66 12.23 -15.79 -18.86
C GLU A 66 12.50 -16.09 -17.38
N ASP A 67 13.76 -16.06 -16.92
CA ASP A 67 14.08 -16.20 -15.49
C ASP A 67 13.51 -15.05 -14.63
N ALA A 68 13.45 -13.82 -15.16
CA ALA A 68 12.84 -12.69 -14.46
C ALA A 68 11.32 -12.82 -14.40
N ILE A 69 10.70 -13.30 -15.48
CA ILE A 69 9.26 -13.58 -15.54
C ILE A 69 8.90 -14.71 -14.56
N GLN A 70 9.69 -15.79 -14.55
CA GLN A 70 9.48 -16.93 -13.66
C GLN A 70 9.60 -16.54 -12.19
N ARG A 71 10.64 -15.78 -11.80
CA ARG A 71 10.79 -15.23 -10.44
C ARG A 71 9.57 -14.40 -10.02
N ALA A 72 9.07 -13.53 -10.90
CA ALA A 72 7.85 -12.76 -10.63
C ALA A 72 6.60 -13.63 -10.52
N MET A 73 6.48 -14.71 -11.32
CA MET A 73 5.40 -15.69 -11.22
C MET A 73 5.42 -16.48 -9.91
N ASP A 74 6.62 -16.75 -9.39
CA ASP A 74 6.85 -17.42 -8.11
C ASP A 74 6.74 -16.48 -6.90
N GLY A 75 6.36 -15.21 -7.12
CA GLY A 75 6.19 -14.21 -6.06
C GLY A 75 7.48 -13.67 -5.46
N GLN A 76 8.62 -13.84 -6.15
CA GLN A 76 9.89 -13.26 -5.74
C GLN A 76 9.92 -11.78 -6.15
N ASP A 77 9.69 -10.90 -5.18
CA ASP A 77 9.72 -9.45 -5.37
C ASP A 77 11.08 -8.97 -5.94
N PRO A 78 11.12 -7.79 -6.59
CA PRO A 78 12.37 -7.09 -6.87
C PRO A 78 13.05 -6.68 -5.55
N ASP A 79 13.96 -7.54 -5.09
CA ASP A 79 14.93 -7.23 -4.05
C ASP A 79 15.64 -5.89 -4.34
N ASN A 80 16.20 -5.25 -3.31
CA ASN A 80 17.03 -4.04 -3.43
C ASN A 80 18.25 -4.19 -4.38
N LEU A 81 18.57 -5.40 -4.83
CA LEU A 81 19.60 -5.72 -5.82
C LEU A 81 19.09 -5.73 -7.27
N ASN A 82 17.78 -5.70 -7.50
CA ASN A 82 17.16 -5.74 -8.81
C ASN A 82 15.94 -4.80 -8.92
N PRO A 83 16.15 -3.47 -8.81
CA PRO A 83 15.07 -2.48 -8.87
C PRO A 83 14.33 -2.44 -10.22
N GLU A 84 14.93 -2.99 -11.28
CA GLU A 84 14.33 -3.24 -12.60
C GLU A 84 13.53 -4.56 -12.62
N GLY A 85 12.68 -4.77 -11.60
CA GLY A 85 11.86 -5.97 -11.48
C GLY A 85 10.91 -6.15 -12.66
N TRP A 86 10.67 -7.40 -13.07
CA TRP A 86 9.63 -7.69 -14.05
C TRP A 86 8.26 -7.68 -13.39
N PHE A 87 7.37 -6.78 -13.81
CA PHE A 87 6.02 -6.62 -13.27
C PHE A 87 4.97 -6.47 -14.37
N VAL A 88 3.72 -6.76 -14.07
CA VAL A 88 2.62 -6.61 -15.03
C VAL A 88 1.69 -5.46 -14.64
N PRO A 89 1.63 -4.37 -15.44
CA PRO A 89 0.60 -3.35 -15.30
C PRO A 89 -0.81 -3.92 -15.48
N VAL A 90 -1.70 -3.58 -14.55
CA VAL A 90 -3.13 -3.90 -14.63
C VAL A 90 -3.98 -2.69 -14.24
N ILE A 91 -4.98 -2.40 -15.06
CA ILE A 91 -5.98 -1.36 -14.78
C ILE A 91 -7.29 -2.05 -14.41
N VAL A 92 -7.73 -1.84 -13.17
CA VAL A 92 -8.95 -2.42 -12.61
C VAL A 92 -10.09 -1.40 -12.66
N SER A 93 -11.28 -1.85 -13.05
CA SER A 93 -12.49 -1.04 -13.05
C SER A 93 -13.01 -0.75 -11.64
N PRO A 94 -13.80 0.32 -11.45
CA PRO A 94 -14.83 0.31 -10.41
C PRO A 94 -15.69 -0.96 -10.54
N GLY A 95 -16.07 -1.56 -9.41
CA GLY A 95 -16.96 -2.71 -9.38
C GLY A 95 -18.39 -2.30 -9.78
N ARG A 96 -19.04 -3.09 -10.64
CA ARG A 96 -20.46 -2.90 -11.00
C ARG A 96 -21.33 -3.99 -10.37
N GLU A 97 -22.54 -3.61 -9.94
CA GLU A 97 -23.58 -4.56 -9.57
C GLU A 97 -24.11 -5.29 -10.81
N ASP A 98 -24.29 -6.61 -10.73
CA ASP A 98 -24.87 -7.46 -11.77
C ASP A 98 -25.60 -8.64 -11.10
N LYS A 99 -26.37 -9.42 -11.85
CA LYS A 99 -27.03 -10.64 -11.37
C LYS A 99 -26.38 -11.89 -11.96
N ASP A 100 -26.28 -12.95 -11.18
CA ASP A 100 -25.86 -14.26 -11.68
C ASP A 100 -26.97 -14.95 -12.51
N LYS A 101 -26.70 -16.16 -13.03
CA LYS A 101 -27.69 -16.94 -13.80
C LYS A 101 -28.97 -17.31 -13.01
N ALA A 102 -28.94 -17.23 -11.68
CA ALA A 102 -30.08 -17.47 -10.80
C ALA A 102 -30.72 -16.16 -10.30
N GLY A 103 -30.37 -15.01 -10.90
CA GLY A 103 -30.89 -13.70 -10.51
C GLY A 103 -30.32 -13.13 -9.20
N LYS A 104 -29.37 -13.82 -8.56
CA LYS A 104 -28.79 -13.39 -7.28
C LYS A 104 -27.78 -12.26 -7.48
N PRO A 105 -27.67 -11.28 -6.55
CA PRO A 105 -26.68 -10.21 -6.64
C PRO A 105 -25.25 -10.73 -6.77
N SER A 106 -24.45 -9.98 -7.51
CA SER A 106 -23.02 -10.21 -7.73
C SER A 106 -22.32 -8.89 -8.04
N LEU A 107 -21.01 -8.83 -7.82
CA LEU A 107 -20.17 -7.74 -8.34
C LEU A 107 -19.37 -8.21 -9.55
N VAL A 108 -19.03 -7.28 -10.44
CA VAL A 108 -18.16 -7.54 -11.58
C VAL A 108 -17.06 -6.48 -11.68
N PHE A 109 -15.82 -6.95 -11.81
CA PHE A 109 -14.64 -6.12 -12.08
C PHE A 109 -14.07 -6.45 -13.46
N ASP A 110 -13.55 -5.45 -14.17
CA ASP A 110 -12.77 -5.63 -15.39
C ASP A 110 -11.31 -5.35 -15.07
N CYS A 111 -10.44 -6.35 -15.20
CA CYS A 111 -8.99 -6.23 -15.06
C CYS A 111 -8.38 -6.21 -16.47
N VAL A 112 -7.90 -5.04 -16.88
CA VAL A 112 -7.40 -4.78 -18.23
C VAL A 112 -5.88 -4.80 -18.23
N TYR A 113 -5.33 -5.69 -19.04
CA TYR A 113 -3.90 -5.90 -19.25
C TYR A 113 -3.48 -5.43 -20.64
N ASN A 114 -2.17 -5.26 -20.87
CA ASN A 114 -1.66 -5.02 -22.22
C ASN A 114 -1.91 -6.24 -23.13
N SER A 115 -2.35 -5.99 -24.37
CA SER A 115 -2.64 -7.01 -25.37
C SER A 115 -1.47 -7.96 -25.72
N THR A 116 -0.21 -7.59 -25.50
CA THR A 116 0.96 -8.46 -25.75
C THR A 116 0.90 -9.76 -24.94
N LEU A 117 0.38 -9.69 -23.71
CA LEU A 117 0.28 -10.82 -22.78
C LEU A 117 -0.72 -11.90 -23.23
N LYS A 118 -1.64 -11.56 -24.15
CA LYS A 118 -2.71 -12.46 -24.61
C LYS A 118 -2.16 -13.76 -25.20
N SER A 119 -1.04 -13.71 -25.93
CA SER A 119 -0.46 -14.90 -26.59
C SER A 119 0.08 -15.91 -25.58
N ARG A 120 0.83 -15.46 -24.57
CA ARG A 120 1.36 -16.32 -23.49
C ARG A 120 0.22 -16.90 -22.65
N THR A 121 -0.73 -16.06 -22.24
CA THR A 121 -1.90 -16.44 -21.43
C THR A 121 -2.78 -17.54 -22.03
N LEU A 122 -2.75 -17.71 -23.36
CA LEU A 122 -3.48 -18.77 -24.06
C LEU A 122 -2.71 -20.10 -24.15
N LYS A 123 -1.38 -20.07 -23.99
CA LYS A 123 -0.47 -21.21 -24.16
C LYS A 123 0.07 -21.74 -22.84
N ASP A 124 0.19 -20.89 -21.84
CA ASP A 124 0.81 -21.13 -20.55
C ASP A 124 -0.24 -20.99 -19.44
N ALA A 125 -0.58 -22.12 -18.82
CA ALA A 125 -1.57 -22.20 -17.75
C ALA A 125 -1.05 -21.65 -16.42
N ALA A 126 0.26 -21.70 -16.17
CA ALA A 126 0.88 -21.10 -14.99
C ALA A 126 0.83 -19.57 -15.12
N PHE A 127 1.24 -19.02 -16.27
CA PHE A 127 1.15 -17.59 -16.55
C PHE A 127 -0.30 -17.06 -16.50
N LYS A 128 -1.26 -17.84 -16.99
CA LYS A 128 -2.69 -17.51 -16.84
C LYS A 128 -3.14 -17.44 -15.39
N THR A 129 -2.63 -18.35 -14.55
CA THR A 129 -2.92 -18.38 -13.10
C THR A 129 -2.28 -17.19 -12.39
N PHE A 130 -1.05 -16.84 -12.75
CA PHE A 130 -0.35 -15.63 -12.29
C PHE A 130 -1.13 -14.34 -12.62
N LEU A 131 -1.61 -14.16 -13.86
CA LEU A 131 -2.44 -13.00 -14.19
C LEU A 131 -3.77 -12.97 -13.41
N ILE A 132 -4.36 -14.14 -13.13
CA ILE A 132 -5.55 -14.24 -12.27
C ILE A 132 -5.21 -13.76 -10.85
N GLU A 133 -4.09 -14.20 -10.29
CA GLU A 133 -3.69 -13.81 -8.94
C GLU A 133 -3.42 -12.30 -8.84
N LEU A 134 -2.68 -11.71 -9.80
CA LEU A 134 -2.48 -10.26 -9.87
C LEU A 134 -3.81 -9.49 -9.99
N ALA A 135 -4.79 -10.01 -10.73
CA ALA A 135 -6.11 -9.40 -10.84
C ALA A 135 -6.83 -9.38 -9.49
N LEU A 136 -6.80 -10.49 -8.76
CA LEU A 136 -7.41 -10.61 -7.43
C LEU A 136 -6.71 -9.68 -6.43
N GLN A 137 -5.39 -9.77 -6.29
CA GLN A 137 -4.59 -8.91 -5.41
C GLN A 137 -4.83 -7.42 -5.67
N ARG A 138 -4.93 -7.01 -6.95
CA ARG A 138 -5.18 -5.61 -7.28
C ARG A 138 -6.59 -5.15 -6.92
N ILE A 139 -7.60 -6.00 -7.08
CA ILE A 139 -8.97 -5.70 -6.61
C ILE A 139 -8.96 -5.56 -5.09
N GLU A 140 -8.35 -6.50 -4.36
CA GLU A 140 -8.28 -6.47 -2.89
C GLU A 140 -7.63 -5.17 -2.40
N ALA A 141 -6.46 -4.81 -2.94
CA ALA A 141 -5.73 -3.58 -2.60
C ALA A 141 -6.49 -2.27 -2.94
N GLN A 142 -7.38 -2.28 -3.94
CA GLN A 142 -8.18 -1.09 -4.31
C GLN A 142 -9.53 -1.00 -3.61
N THR A 143 -10.04 -2.10 -3.06
CA THR A 143 -11.44 -2.20 -2.60
C THR A 143 -11.59 -2.60 -1.13
N ASN A 144 -10.51 -3.04 -0.49
CA ASN A 144 -10.50 -3.64 0.86
C ASN A 144 -11.48 -4.82 1.02
N LEU A 145 -11.75 -5.52 -0.09
CA LEU A 145 -12.43 -6.81 -0.10
C LEU A 145 -11.37 -7.92 0.02
N HIS A 146 -11.74 -9.07 0.58
CA HIS A 146 -10.94 -10.29 0.53
C HIS A 146 -11.63 -11.31 -0.39
N LEU A 147 -10.88 -11.89 -1.33
CA LEU A 147 -11.40 -12.73 -2.41
C LEU A 147 -10.91 -14.17 -2.29
N SER A 148 -11.82 -15.12 -2.45
CA SER A 148 -11.49 -16.54 -2.44
C SER A 148 -10.56 -16.92 -3.60
N ARG A 149 -9.47 -17.63 -3.30
CA ARG A 149 -8.62 -18.26 -4.31
C ARG A 149 -9.22 -19.55 -4.88
N THR A 150 -10.35 -20.04 -4.33
CA THR A 150 -11.17 -21.10 -4.93
C THR A 150 -12.01 -20.53 -6.08
N ILE A 151 -11.37 -20.36 -7.24
CA ILE A 151 -11.99 -19.79 -8.43
C ILE A 151 -12.80 -20.82 -9.23
N GLY A 152 -13.90 -20.38 -9.83
CA GLY A 152 -14.52 -21.05 -10.97
C GLY A 152 -14.20 -20.33 -12.26
N THR A 153 -14.20 -21.07 -13.38
CA THR A 153 -13.95 -20.56 -14.74
C THR A 153 -15.22 -20.69 -15.61
N PRO A 154 -16.17 -19.74 -15.53
CA PRO A 154 -17.31 -19.72 -16.43
C PRO A 154 -16.88 -19.72 -17.90
N ASN A 155 -17.52 -20.55 -18.73
CA ASN A 155 -17.27 -20.58 -20.19
C ASN A 155 -17.91 -19.37 -20.89
N ILE A 156 -17.41 -18.17 -20.60
CA ILE A 156 -17.74 -16.88 -21.22
C ILE A 156 -16.49 -16.01 -21.32
N ALA A 157 -16.38 -15.19 -22.36
CA ALA A 157 -15.25 -14.26 -22.51
C ALA A 157 -15.30 -13.09 -21.52
N SER A 158 -16.50 -12.65 -21.12
CA SER A 158 -16.72 -11.64 -20.07
C SER A 158 -18.15 -11.74 -19.50
N LYS A 159 -18.32 -11.27 -18.25
CA LYS A 159 -19.61 -11.06 -17.59
C LYS A 159 -20.10 -9.64 -17.91
N GLY A 160 -21.08 -9.55 -18.81
CA GLY A 160 -21.59 -8.29 -19.32
C GLY A 160 -20.65 -7.61 -20.33
N ALA A 161 -21.05 -6.46 -20.86
CA ALA A 161 -20.24 -5.70 -21.80
C ALA A 161 -19.07 -4.97 -21.10
N LEU A 162 -17.92 -4.86 -21.79
CA LEU A 162 -16.77 -4.12 -21.30
C LEU A 162 -16.90 -2.63 -21.65
N THR A 163 -16.93 -1.76 -20.64
CA THR A 163 -17.12 -0.32 -20.84
C THR A 163 -15.82 0.36 -21.28
N LYS A 164 -15.90 1.15 -22.37
CA LYS A 164 -14.84 2.09 -22.78
C LYS A 164 -14.67 3.17 -21.70
N ARG A 165 -13.45 3.53 -21.34
CA ARG A 165 -13.18 4.47 -20.23
C ARG A 165 -11.83 5.16 -20.37
N THR A 166 -11.66 6.30 -19.71
CA THR A 166 -10.34 6.90 -19.51
C THR A 166 -9.76 6.46 -18.17
N ALA A 167 -8.49 6.07 -18.14
CA ALA A 167 -7.75 5.75 -16.91
C ALA A 167 -6.54 6.68 -16.79
N HIS A 168 -6.18 7.06 -15.56
CA HIS A 168 -4.95 7.83 -15.30
C HIS A 168 -3.82 6.86 -14.96
N VAL A 169 -2.75 6.89 -15.74
CA VAL A 169 -1.63 5.94 -15.65
C VAL A 169 -0.34 6.70 -15.43
N PRO A 170 0.52 6.33 -14.45
CA PRO A 170 1.82 6.97 -14.27
C PRO A 170 2.68 6.88 -15.54
N ALA A 171 3.23 8.01 -16.00
CA ALA A 171 4.00 8.11 -17.23
C ALA A 171 5.19 7.13 -17.27
N ALA A 172 5.82 6.92 -16.10
CA ALA A 172 6.97 6.03 -15.91
C ALA A 172 6.67 4.54 -16.19
N LEU A 173 5.39 4.11 -16.28
CA LEU A 173 5.06 2.73 -16.66
C LEU A 173 5.15 2.50 -18.17
N PHE A 174 5.16 3.55 -19.00
CA PHE A 174 5.36 3.41 -20.44
C PHE A 174 6.85 3.34 -20.78
N PRO A 175 7.28 2.41 -21.66
CA PRO A 175 8.67 2.37 -22.11
C PRO A 175 9.13 3.70 -22.74
N PRO A 176 10.41 4.08 -22.66
CA PRO A 176 10.90 5.39 -23.16
C PRO A 176 10.58 5.70 -24.63
N ALA A 177 10.49 4.66 -25.48
CA ALA A 177 10.14 4.78 -26.90
C ALA A 177 8.63 4.87 -27.17
N HIS A 178 7.77 4.75 -26.15
CA HIS A 178 6.32 4.75 -26.31
C HIS A 178 5.79 6.19 -26.50
N PRO A 179 4.84 6.46 -27.42
CA PRO A 179 4.35 7.82 -27.69
C PRO A 179 3.76 8.55 -26.48
N LEU A 180 3.26 7.81 -25.48
CA LEU A 180 2.74 8.37 -24.23
C LEU A 180 3.80 8.60 -23.14
N HIS A 181 5.07 8.21 -23.32
CA HIS A 181 6.10 8.44 -22.30
C HIS A 181 6.45 9.94 -22.18
N GLN A 182 6.45 10.67 -23.30
CA GLN A 182 6.88 12.07 -23.38
C GLN A 182 5.73 13.09 -23.29
N SER A 183 4.46 12.66 -23.21
CA SER A 183 3.30 13.55 -23.29
C SER A 183 2.91 14.22 -21.96
N ALA A 184 3.82 14.27 -20.99
CA ALA A 184 3.69 15.11 -19.81
C ALA A 184 4.34 16.47 -20.11
N PRO A 185 3.57 17.53 -20.45
CA PRO A 185 4.16 18.85 -20.66
C PRO A 185 4.76 19.33 -19.34
N ALA A 186 6.08 19.55 -19.34
CA ALA A 186 6.76 20.29 -18.29
C ALA A 186 6.27 21.76 -18.35
N LYS A 187 5.10 22.03 -17.75
CA LYS A 187 4.66 23.39 -17.49
C LYS A 187 5.71 24.04 -16.58
N PRO A 188 6.36 25.15 -16.98
CA PRO A 188 7.18 25.90 -16.04
C PRO A 188 6.29 26.33 -14.87
N LEU A 189 6.78 26.12 -13.65
CA LEU A 189 6.00 26.30 -12.41
C LEU A 189 5.77 27.78 -12.04
N ILE A 190 6.24 28.71 -12.89
CA ILE A 190 6.20 30.15 -12.67
C ILE A 190 5.72 30.80 -13.97
N GLU A 191 4.53 31.40 -13.91
CA GLU A 191 4.04 32.39 -14.86
C GLU A 191 4.09 33.73 -14.14
N GLU A 192 5.01 34.62 -14.55
CA GLU A 192 5.16 35.93 -13.92
C GLU A 192 3.97 36.82 -14.32
N LEU A 193 3.07 37.07 -13.36
CA LEU A 193 2.06 38.12 -13.50
C LEU A 193 2.76 39.48 -13.57
N PRO A 194 2.53 40.31 -14.61
CA PRO A 194 3.11 41.65 -14.68
C PRO A 194 2.61 42.50 -13.51
N ALA A 195 3.53 43.10 -12.76
CA ALA A 195 3.22 43.85 -11.55
C ALA A 195 2.37 45.10 -11.85
N PRO A 196 1.32 45.39 -11.05
CA PRO A 196 0.51 46.58 -11.22
C PRO A 196 1.29 47.84 -10.80
N THR A 197 1.50 48.76 -11.74
CA THR A 197 2.08 50.08 -11.50
C THR A 197 1.09 51.02 -10.82
N ALA A 198 1.52 51.68 -9.75
CA ALA A 198 0.78 52.78 -9.12
C ALA A 198 1.57 54.09 -9.26
N PRO A 199 0.86 55.22 -9.45
CA PRO A 199 1.14 56.41 -8.64
C PRO A 199 -0.14 57.09 -8.08
N SER A 200 0.06 58.09 -7.23
CA SER A 200 -0.88 58.50 -6.16
C SER A 200 -1.41 59.98 -6.30
N PRO A 201 -1.77 60.77 -5.24
CA PRO A 201 -3.16 61.25 -5.02
C PRO A 201 -3.23 62.81 -4.82
N PRO A 202 -4.00 63.43 -3.88
CA PRO A 202 -5.47 63.54 -3.60
C PRO A 202 -6.00 65.00 -3.86
N PRO A 203 -7.20 65.49 -3.40
CA PRO A 203 -7.42 65.94 -1.98
C PRO A 203 -8.88 65.96 -1.42
N GLY A 204 -9.04 65.88 -0.08
CA GLY A 204 -10.14 66.61 0.63
C GLY A 204 -10.91 65.87 1.76
N PRO A 205 -11.44 66.57 2.79
CA PRO A 205 -10.81 66.41 4.13
C PRO A 205 -11.73 66.36 5.40
N LYS A 206 -11.08 65.98 6.55
CA LYS A 206 -11.19 66.51 7.96
C LYS A 206 -11.91 65.74 9.10
N LYS A 207 -11.22 65.78 10.27
CA LYS A 207 -11.56 65.48 11.70
C LYS A 207 -11.57 64.00 12.15
N GLY A 208 -10.93 63.57 13.25
CA GLY A 208 -9.90 64.18 14.13
C GLY A 208 -9.76 63.52 15.53
N ILE A 209 -8.56 63.58 16.16
CA ILE A 209 -8.27 63.49 17.63
C ILE A 209 -8.59 62.14 18.38
N LEU A 210 -7.88 61.66 19.42
CA LEU A 210 -6.45 61.66 19.83
C LEU A 210 -6.23 60.70 21.05
N LYS A 211 -5.24 59.77 20.99
CA LYS A 211 -4.33 59.25 22.07
C LYS A 211 -4.82 58.42 23.31
N ASN A 212 -4.09 57.30 23.54
CA ASN A 212 -3.76 56.50 24.76
C ASN A 212 -4.85 56.12 25.80
N SER A 213 -4.89 54.88 26.31
CA SER A 213 -3.91 54.32 27.28
C SER A 213 -4.17 52.83 27.59
N ALA A 214 -3.38 52.20 28.50
CA ALA A 214 -3.27 50.75 28.69
C ALA A 214 -4.05 50.19 29.88
N SER A 215 -4.37 48.87 29.88
CA SER A 215 -4.35 48.02 31.10
C SER A 215 -4.57 46.51 30.85
N SER A 216 -3.74 45.71 31.53
CA SER A 216 -3.95 44.36 32.11
C SER A 216 -4.90 43.31 31.49
N SER A 217 -4.32 42.13 31.20
CA SER A 217 -5.01 40.82 31.14
C SER A 217 -4.92 40.08 32.48
N PRO A 218 -5.95 39.36 32.95
CA PRO A 218 -5.84 38.43 34.08
C PRO A 218 -5.75 36.95 33.65
N SER A 219 -4.96 36.16 34.38
CA SER A 219 -5.05 34.70 34.44
C SER A 219 -6.00 34.26 35.56
N PRO A 220 -6.37 32.96 35.64
CA PRO A 220 -6.38 32.32 36.95
C PRO A 220 -5.85 30.87 37.01
N SER A 221 -5.43 30.50 38.22
CA SER A 221 -4.91 29.20 38.69
C SER A 221 -5.36 29.03 40.17
N ALA A 222 -5.41 27.87 40.83
CA ALA A 222 -5.10 26.47 40.50
C ALA A 222 -5.87 25.56 41.52
N LEU A 223 -5.26 24.48 42.01
CA LEU A 223 -5.67 23.54 43.10
C LEU A 223 -6.65 22.43 42.63
N ALA A 224 -6.40 21.10 42.77
CA ALA A 224 -5.66 20.25 43.74
C ALA A 224 -6.39 20.09 45.09
N SER A 225 -6.59 18.92 45.75
CA SER A 225 -6.15 17.50 45.64
C SER A 225 -7.27 16.60 46.27
N PRO A 226 -7.09 15.36 46.83
CA PRO A 226 -6.07 14.30 46.72
C PRO A 226 -6.65 12.88 46.42
N GLY A 227 -5.80 11.83 46.45
CA GLY A 227 -6.17 10.41 46.23
C GLY A 227 -6.75 9.66 47.45
N PRO A 228 -6.93 8.31 47.36
CA PRO A 228 -5.83 7.44 47.82
C PRO A 228 -5.52 6.22 46.91
N GLU A 229 -4.46 5.49 47.28
CA GLU A 229 -3.80 4.42 46.52
C GLU A 229 -4.40 3.02 46.74
N ALA A 230 -4.24 2.12 45.75
CA ALA A 230 -3.86 0.72 45.97
C ALA A 230 -3.34 0.04 44.68
N ASP A 231 -2.06 -0.35 44.71
CA ASP A 231 -1.45 -1.52 44.07
C ASP A 231 -1.57 -1.73 42.54
N ARG A 232 -0.47 -1.39 41.82
CA ARG A 232 0.12 -2.20 40.73
C ARG A 232 1.52 -1.65 40.38
N GLY A 233 2.55 -2.46 40.62
CA GLY A 233 3.95 -2.07 40.39
C GLY A 233 4.46 -2.31 38.96
N ALA A 234 5.53 -1.58 38.62
CA ALA A 234 6.49 -1.84 37.53
C ALA A 234 5.94 -1.91 36.08
N ASP A 235 5.65 -0.75 35.48
CA ASP A 235 5.64 -0.58 34.00
C ASP A 235 5.68 0.91 33.57
N ALA A 236 6.33 1.79 34.36
CA ALA A 236 6.11 3.23 34.31
C ALA A 236 7.37 4.11 34.14
N GLU A 237 8.37 3.69 33.35
CA GLU A 237 9.50 4.57 33.00
C GLU A 237 10.19 4.24 31.65
N GLU A 238 9.47 4.25 30.52
CA GLU A 238 10.11 4.12 29.19
C GLU A 238 9.38 4.87 28.05
N THR A 239 8.86 6.07 28.33
CA THR A 239 8.02 6.90 27.42
C THR A 239 8.77 7.59 26.26
N GLY A 240 9.94 7.07 25.85
CA GLY A 240 10.81 7.70 24.84
C GLY A 240 11.53 6.74 23.87
N LEU A 241 11.21 5.44 23.89
CA LEU A 241 11.81 4.46 22.97
C LEU A 241 11.36 4.68 21.53
N GLU A 242 12.30 4.61 20.60
CA GLU A 242 12.04 4.69 19.16
C GLU A 242 11.65 3.29 18.62
N THR A 243 10.60 3.20 17.78
CA THR A 243 10.39 1.98 17.00
C THR A 243 11.35 2.00 15.81
N PRO A 244 12.30 1.05 15.71
CA PRO A 244 13.21 1.02 14.58
C PRO A 244 12.47 0.64 13.29
N ALA A 245 12.85 1.26 12.18
CA ALA A 245 12.38 0.84 10.86
C ALA A 245 12.89 -0.58 10.57
N TRP A 246 12.03 -1.42 10.01
CA TRP A 246 12.39 -2.80 9.66
C TRP A 246 11.75 -3.22 8.35
N SER A 247 12.31 -4.25 7.72
CA SER A 247 11.79 -4.91 6.53
C SER A 247 12.12 -6.40 6.58
N TRP A 248 11.59 -7.18 5.65
CA TRP A 248 11.92 -8.59 5.49
C TRP A 248 12.00 -8.95 4.00
N ALA A 249 12.64 -10.07 3.69
CA ALA A 249 12.70 -10.68 2.37
C ALA A 249 12.86 -12.20 2.50
N HIS A 250 12.68 -12.94 1.41
CA HIS A 250 13.14 -14.34 1.34
C HIS A 250 14.66 -14.40 1.12
N ASP A 251 15.30 -15.42 1.68
CA ASP A 251 16.73 -15.74 1.53
C ASP A 251 16.87 -17.25 1.34
N GLY A 252 16.50 -17.72 0.13
CA GLY A 252 16.36 -19.14 -0.17
C GLY A 252 15.28 -19.80 0.72
N PRO A 253 15.60 -20.85 1.49
CA PRO A 253 14.68 -21.48 2.43
C PRO A 253 14.55 -20.72 3.76
N SER A 254 15.14 -19.53 3.92
CA SER A 254 15.02 -18.69 5.13
C SER A 254 14.20 -17.42 4.87
N LEU A 255 13.62 -16.85 5.93
CA LEU A 255 13.16 -15.47 5.99
C LEU A 255 14.32 -14.61 6.50
N ARG A 256 14.57 -13.45 5.90
CA ARG A 256 15.61 -12.50 6.32
C ARG A 256 14.98 -11.19 6.74
N ILE A 257 14.86 -10.96 8.04
CA ILE A 257 14.35 -9.74 8.65
C ILE A 257 15.52 -8.78 8.90
N THR A 258 15.39 -7.51 8.50
CA THR A 258 16.40 -6.47 8.70
C THR A 258 15.82 -5.33 9.54
N VAL A 259 16.47 -5.00 10.65
CA VAL A 259 16.06 -3.93 11.57
C VAL A 259 17.12 -2.82 11.57
N GLN A 260 16.70 -1.57 11.34
CA GLN A 260 17.56 -0.39 11.29
C GLN A 260 17.75 0.18 12.70
N LEU A 261 18.99 0.12 13.19
CA LEU A 261 19.40 0.51 14.53
C LEU A 261 20.60 1.50 14.47
N PRO A 262 20.48 2.65 13.78
CA PRO A 262 21.63 3.55 13.54
C PRO A 262 22.27 4.14 14.80
N LYS A 263 21.56 4.15 15.94
CA LYS A 263 22.09 4.60 17.23
C LYS A 263 22.72 3.47 18.07
N LEU A 264 22.62 2.20 17.65
CA LEU A 264 23.14 1.07 18.40
C LEU A 264 24.68 1.08 18.36
N THR A 265 25.30 0.91 19.51
CA THR A 265 26.76 0.75 19.64
C THR A 265 27.09 -0.65 20.16
N ARG A 266 28.33 -1.11 19.92
CA ARG A 266 28.79 -2.43 20.37
C ARG A 266 28.73 -2.62 21.89
N ALA A 267 28.75 -1.53 22.66
CA ALA A 267 28.63 -1.54 24.12
C ALA A 267 27.20 -1.83 24.63
N LEU A 268 26.18 -1.63 23.79
CA LEU A 268 24.76 -1.83 24.14
C LEU A 268 24.25 -3.24 23.78
N ILE A 269 24.96 -3.98 22.91
CA ILE A 269 24.57 -5.35 22.54
C ILE A 269 24.40 -6.28 23.76
N PRO A 270 25.31 -6.31 24.76
CA PRO A 270 25.14 -7.17 25.93
C PRO A 270 23.95 -6.81 26.83
N GLN A 271 23.36 -5.62 26.64
CA GLN A 271 22.17 -5.14 27.35
C GLN A 271 20.90 -5.26 26.50
N THR A 272 21.04 -5.62 25.23
CA THR A 272 19.94 -5.74 24.27
C THR A 272 19.32 -7.12 24.38
N THR A 273 18.00 -7.21 24.45
CA THR A 273 17.27 -8.46 24.32
C THR A 273 16.76 -8.61 22.88
N LEU A 274 16.93 -9.79 22.31
CA LEU A 274 16.41 -10.21 21.01
C LEU A 274 15.81 -11.60 21.22
N ASP A 275 14.51 -11.71 20.99
CA ASP A 275 13.75 -12.94 21.17
C ASP A 275 12.93 -13.25 19.91
N LEU A 276 12.77 -14.54 19.62
CA LEU A 276 12.15 -15.03 18.40
C LEU A 276 11.30 -16.27 18.71
N GLU A 277 9.98 -16.10 18.68
CA GLU A 277 9.00 -17.18 18.72
C GLU A 277 8.53 -17.49 17.29
N PRO A 278 7.81 -18.60 17.01
CA PRO A 278 7.38 -18.95 15.65
C PRO A 278 6.54 -17.88 14.94
N ARG A 279 5.96 -16.92 15.68
CA ARG A 279 5.15 -15.81 15.14
C ARG A 279 5.41 -14.45 15.79
N VAL A 280 6.46 -14.32 16.61
CA VAL A 280 6.77 -13.07 17.31
C VAL A 280 8.25 -12.79 17.23
N LEU A 281 8.61 -11.57 16.82
CA LEU A 281 9.97 -11.02 16.95
C LEU A 281 9.92 -9.89 17.97
N HIS A 282 10.68 -10.03 19.05
CA HIS A 282 10.86 -8.99 20.07
C HIS A 282 12.31 -8.51 20.09
N LEU A 283 12.51 -7.20 20.09
CA LEU A 283 13.81 -6.56 20.25
C LEU A 283 13.64 -5.36 21.20
N HIS A 284 14.44 -5.33 22.26
CA HIS A 284 14.52 -4.18 23.18
C HIS A 284 15.98 -3.82 23.42
N VAL A 285 16.33 -2.59 23.04
CA VAL A 285 17.62 -1.94 23.29
C VAL A 285 17.35 -0.87 24.36
N PRO A 286 17.76 -1.08 25.63
CA PRO A 286 17.41 -0.19 26.73
C PRO A 286 17.69 1.29 26.43
N GLY A 287 16.68 2.13 26.64
CA GLY A 287 16.77 3.58 26.41
C GLY A 287 16.96 4.04 24.95
N LEU A 288 16.92 3.14 23.95
CA LEU A 288 17.00 3.51 22.54
C LEU A 288 15.82 2.99 21.71
N TYR A 289 15.65 1.66 21.63
CA TYR A 289 14.77 1.02 20.65
C TYR A 289 13.87 -0.04 21.25
N ARG A 290 12.63 -0.12 20.76
CA ARG A 290 11.74 -1.26 21.01
C ARG A 290 10.98 -1.64 19.75
N LEU A 291 11.05 -2.92 19.39
CA LEU A 291 10.32 -3.50 18.27
C LEU A 291 9.60 -4.76 18.76
N HIS A 292 8.33 -4.87 18.40
CA HIS A 292 7.51 -6.05 18.65
C HIS A 292 6.68 -6.33 17.40
N VAL A 293 7.05 -7.36 16.65
CA VAL A 293 6.36 -7.80 15.43
C VAL A 293 5.67 -9.12 15.75
N ASP A 294 4.37 -9.05 16.04
CA ASP A 294 3.50 -10.21 16.22
C ASP A 294 2.72 -10.46 14.93
N VAL A 295 3.07 -11.53 14.21
CA VAL A 295 2.35 -12.01 13.01
C VAL A 295 1.28 -13.05 13.36
N GLY A 296 1.21 -13.50 14.61
CA GLY A 296 0.11 -14.32 15.14
C GLY A 296 -1.17 -13.51 15.36
N ALA A 297 -1.03 -12.23 15.71
CA ALA A 297 -2.12 -11.27 15.88
C ALA A 297 -3.09 -11.25 14.68
N GLY A 298 -4.37 -10.99 14.95
CA GLY A 298 -5.37 -10.75 13.90
C GLY A 298 -5.03 -9.51 13.07
N ASP A 299 -5.40 -9.49 11.79
CA ASP A 299 -4.95 -8.46 10.82
C ASP A 299 -5.28 -7.03 11.26
N ALA A 300 -6.45 -6.82 11.87
CA ALA A 300 -6.85 -5.53 12.43
C ALA A 300 -6.00 -5.10 13.66
N ALA A 301 -5.39 -6.04 14.38
CA ALA A 301 -4.44 -5.73 15.45
C ALA A 301 -3.06 -5.39 14.89
N ILE A 302 -2.60 -6.09 13.85
CA ILE A 302 -1.36 -5.78 13.13
C ILE A 302 -1.42 -4.36 12.53
N GLN A 303 -2.52 -4.01 11.87
CA GLN A 303 -2.75 -2.67 11.34
C GLN A 303 -2.72 -1.58 12.42
N ARG A 304 -3.34 -1.84 13.60
CA ARG A 304 -3.27 -0.91 14.74
C ARG A 304 -1.86 -0.80 15.32
N ALA A 305 -1.15 -1.91 15.48
CA ALA A 305 0.22 -1.91 16.02
C ALA A 305 1.17 -1.09 15.14
N ALA A 306 1.13 -1.28 13.82
CA ALA A 306 1.92 -0.49 12.88
C ALA A 306 1.59 1.01 12.92
N PHE A 307 0.31 1.38 13.08
CA PHE A 307 -0.11 2.78 13.22
C PHE A 307 0.37 3.42 14.54
N VAL A 308 0.25 2.70 15.67
CA VAL A 308 0.65 3.19 16.99
C VAL A 308 2.18 3.28 17.13
N ALA A 309 2.91 2.33 16.54
CA ALA A 309 4.36 2.27 16.67
C ALA A 309 5.11 3.36 15.86
N GLY A 310 4.41 4.19 15.07
CA GLY A 310 5.06 5.18 14.20
C GLY A 310 5.91 4.57 13.08
N ALA A 311 5.77 3.27 12.84
CA ALA A 311 6.48 2.56 11.77
C ALA A 311 6.02 3.13 10.42
N GLY A 312 6.98 3.34 9.52
CA GLY A 312 6.77 4.10 8.28
C GLY A 312 5.65 3.56 7.38
N PRO A 313 5.15 4.38 6.43
CA PRO A 313 4.08 3.98 5.51
C PRO A 313 4.44 2.66 4.79
N GLY A 314 3.59 1.64 4.95
CA GLY A 314 3.80 0.28 4.46
C GLY A 314 4.18 -0.75 5.53
N ALA A 315 4.50 -0.36 6.78
CA ALA A 315 4.84 -1.30 7.84
C ALA A 315 3.72 -2.31 8.18
N ALA A 316 2.45 -1.87 8.12
CA ALA A 316 1.30 -2.76 8.27
C ALA A 316 1.24 -3.81 7.17
N ASP A 317 1.44 -3.39 5.91
CA ASP A 317 1.38 -4.28 4.74
C ASP A 317 2.56 -5.27 4.76
N MET A 318 3.77 -4.82 5.11
CA MET A 318 4.93 -5.69 5.28
C MET A 318 4.71 -6.75 6.37
N ALA A 319 4.12 -6.39 7.51
CA ALA A 319 3.79 -7.36 8.58
C ALA A 319 2.70 -8.35 8.15
N LEU A 320 1.68 -7.89 7.40
CA LEU A 320 0.66 -8.75 6.82
C LEU A 320 1.19 -9.69 5.73
N MET A 321 2.19 -9.26 4.95
CA MET A 321 2.89 -10.13 3.99
C MET A 321 3.79 -11.15 4.72
N LEU A 322 4.54 -10.74 5.75
CA LEU A 322 5.37 -11.65 6.56
C LEU A 322 4.53 -12.76 7.18
N LYS A 323 3.38 -12.39 7.77
CA LYS A 323 2.36 -13.31 8.29
C LYS A 323 1.88 -14.36 7.28
N ARG A 324 1.84 -14.00 5.99
CA ARG A 324 1.36 -14.87 4.91
C ARG A 324 2.47 -15.76 4.33
N ALA A 325 3.74 -15.42 4.55
CA ALA A 325 4.86 -16.19 4.04
C ALA A 325 4.96 -17.56 4.73
N ARG A 326 5.19 -17.56 6.06
CA ARG A 326 5.24 -18.74 6.94
C ARG A 326 5.53 -18.33 8.39
N ASP A 327 5.55 -19.33 9.28
CA ASP A 327 6.09 -19.21 10.64
C ASP A 327 7.63 -19.11 10.61
N PHE A 328 8.21 -18.49 11.64
CA PHE A 328 9.65 -18.33 11.81
C PHE A 328 10.31 -19.66 12.21
N ASP A 329 11.40 -20.02 11.53
CA ASP A 329 12.24 -21.17 11.89
C ASP A 329 13.12 -20.82 13.09
N VAL A 330 12.56 -20.94 14.30
CA VAL A 330 13.23 -20.62 15.57
C VAL A 330 14.47 -21.48 15.81
N GLU A 331 14.43 -22.76 15.44
CA GLU A 331 15.54 -23.71 15.66
C GLU A 331 16.71 -23.46 14.69
N GLY A 332 16.41 -23.06 13.44
CA GLY A 332 17.39 -22.66 12.43
C GLY A 332 17.84 -21.20 12.53
N ALA A 333 17.30 -20.42 13.47
CA ALA A 333 17.46 -18.97 13.51
C ALA A 333 18.90 -18.52 13.81
N ARG A 334 19.33 -17.44 13.15
CA ARG A 334 20.61 -16.76 13.46
C ARG A 334 20.49 -15.25 13.33
N ALA A 335 21.25 -14.52 14.14
CA ALA A 335 21.24 -13.05 14.15
C ALA A 335 22.65 -12.47 13.92
N GLU A 336 22.75 -11.42 13.11
CA GLU A 336 23.98 -10.70 12.79
C GLU A 336 23.87 -9.22 13.17
N TRP A 337 24.68 -8.80 14.15
CA TRP A 337 24.79 -7.41 14.58
C TRP A 337 25.78 -6.65 13.69
N ARG A 338 25.28 -5.93 12.68
CA ARG A 338 26.11 -5.14 11.75
C ARG A 338 26.19 -3.68 12.22
N VAL A 339 26.85 -3.48 13.37
CA VAL A 339 26.94 -2.20 14.08
C VAL A 339 27.47 -1.05 13.19
N ALA A 340 28.51 -1.31 12.39
CA ALA A 340 29.10 -0.31 11.50
C ALA A 340 28.15 0.13 10.36
N GLU A 341 27.16 -0.69 10.05
CA GLU A 341 26.12 -0.43 9.05
C GLU A 341 24.80 0.04 9.70
N GLY A 342 24.76 0.16 11.04
CA GLY A 342 23.57 0.56 11.78
C GLY A 342 22.39 -0.41 11.67
N ARG A 343 22.62 -1.73 11.50
CA ARG A 343 21.52 -2.70 11.35
C ARG A 343 21.73 -4.03 12.08
N LEU A 344 20.62 -4.66 12.45
CA LEU A 344 20.52 -6.07 12.85
C LEU A 344 19.88 -6.85 11.69
N VAL A 345 20.43 -8.02 11.37
CA VAL A 345 19.82 -8.96 10.41
C VAL A 345 19.50 -10.26 11.14
N VAL A 346 18.24 -10.70 11.08
CA VAL A 346 17.77 -11.98 11.63
C VAL A 346 17.38 -12.88 10.48
N TYR A 347 17.85 -14.12 10.49
CA TYR A 347 17.45 -15.17 9.56
C TYR A 347 16.59 -16.17 10.34
N ALA A 348 15.42 -16.52 9.80
CA ALA A 348 14.39 -17.40 10.36
C ALA A 348 13.62 -18.13 9.22
#